data_AF-A0A8S9FS78-F1
#
_entry.id   AF-A0A8S9FS78-F1
#
_cell.length_a   1.000
_cell.length_b   1.000
_cell.length_c   1.000
_cell.angle_alpha   90.00
_cell.angle_beta   90.00
_cell.angle_gamma   90.00
#
_symmetry.space_group_name_H-M   'P 1'
#
loop_
_entity.id
_entity.type
_entity.pdbx_description
1 polymer ?
#
loop_
_entity_poly.entity_id
_entity_poly.type
_entity_poly.pdbx_seq_one_letter_code
_entity_poly.pdbx_strand_id
1 'polypeptide(L)'
;MDAQRALLDELMGAARDLTDEERRGFKEIKWDDREVCAFYMVRFCPHDLFVNTKSDLGACSRIHDPKLKERLERLDIMFTIWFQFDFFRI
;
A
#
# COMPACT_ATOMS: atom_id res chain seq x y z
N MET A 1 10.34 -3.97 30.10
CA MET A 1 9.41 -2.82 30.02
C MET A 1 8.56 -2.84 28.74
N ASP A 2 8.84 -3.77 27.81
CA ASP A 2 8.22 -3.82 26.47
C ASP A 2 6.96 -4.68 26.39
N ALA A 3 6.82 -5.69 27.27
CA ALA A 3 5.62 -6.53 27.32
C ALA A 3 4.34 -5.76 27.70
N GLN A 4 4.47 -4.74 28.54
CA GLN A 4 3.34 -3.88 28.92
C GLN A 4 2.94 -2.95 27.78
N ARG A 5 3.87 -2.53 26.92
CA ARG A 5 3.59 -1.72 25.73
C ARG A 5 2.79 -2.52 24.70
N ALA A 6 3.22 -3.75 24.41
CA ALA A 6 2.51 -4.63 23.48
C ALA A 6 1.06 -4.91 23.91
N LEU A 7 0.82 -5.12 25.22
CA LEU A 7 -0.52 -5.32 25.75
C LEU A 7 -1.40 -4.06 25.64
N LEU A 8 -0.82 -2.88 25.85
CA LEU A 8 -1.53 -1.61 25.73
C LEU A 8 -1.88 -1.27 24.27
N ASP A 9 -1.03 -1.65 23.31
CA ASP A 9 -1.30 -1.49 21.88
C ASP A 9 -2.41 -2.41 21.37
N GLU A 10 -2.54 -3.63 21.91
CA GLU A 10 -3.70 -4.48 21.66
C GLU A 10 -4.99 -3.87 22.23
N LEU A 11 -4.91 -3.27 23.42
CA LEU A 11 -6.11 -2.81 24.14
C LEU A 11 -6.63 -1.45 23.67
N MET A 12 -5.77 -0.57 23.16
CA MET A 12 -6.12 0.81 22.79
C MET A 12 -5.80 1.18 21.33
N GLY A 13 -5.17 0.28 20.59
CA GLY A 13 -4.77 0.47 19.19
C GLY A 13 -3.45 1.23 19.03
N ALA A 14 -2.62 0.77 18.08
CA ALA A 14 -1.31 1.35 17.74
C ALA A 14 -1.36 2.79 17.15
N ALA A 15 -2.54 3.40 17.11
CA ALA A 15 -2.76 4.77 16.64
C ALA A 15 -2.75 5.81 17.79
N ARG A 16 -2.37 5.40 19.01
CA ARG A 16 -2.38 6.26 20.20
C ARG A 16 -1.38 7.42 20.17
N ASP A 17 -0.27 7.27 19.47
CA ASP A 17 0.79 8.28 19.42
C ASP A 17 0.68 9.23 18.22
N LEU A 18 -0.39 9.12 17.42
CA LEU A 18 -0.61 10.01 16.28
C LEU A 18 -1.15 11.36 16.78
N THR A 19 -0.39 12.41 16.51
CA THR A 19 -0.83 13.80 16.73
C THR A 19 -1.99 14.15 15.78
N ASP A 20 -2.89 15.04 16.20
CA ASP A 20 -4.03 15.52 15.38
C ASP A 20 -3.58 16.12 14.03
N GLU A 21 -2.33 16.58 13.95
CA GLU A 21 -1.69 17.12 12.73
C GLU A 21 -1.29 16.02 11.74
N GLU A 22 -0.74 14.90 12.21
CA GLU A 22 -0.51 13.72 11.37
C GLU A 22 -1.85 13.17 10.85
N ARG A 23 -2.87 13.13 11.72
CA ARG A 23 -4.23 12.68 11.39
C ARG A 23 -4.92 13.54 10.31
N ARG A 24 -4.61 14.84 10.22
CA ARG A 24 -5.09 15.75 9.16
C ARG A 24 -4.26 15.70 7.88
N GLY A 25 -2.98 15.32 7.97
CA GLY A 25 -2.09 15.11 6.82
C GLY A 25 -2.25 13.74 6.16
N PHE A 26 -2.87 12.78 6.85
CA PHE A 26 -3.35 11.52 6.29
C PHE A 26 -4.47 11.81 5.26
N LYS A 27 -4.09 12.26 4.07
CA LYS A 27 -4.89 11.98 2.89
C LYS A 27 -4.99 10.47 2.83
N GLU A 28 -6.20 9.96 2.95
CA GLU A 28 -6.47 8.55 2.82
C GLU A 28 -6.05 8.14 1.41
N ILE A 29 -4.84 7.55 1.30
CA ILE A 29 -4.28 7.12 0.01
C ILE A 29 -5.23 6.05 -0.53
N LYS A 30 -5.89 6.38 -1.63
CA LYS A 30 -6.81 5.48 -2.32
C LYS A 30 -6.02 4.63 -3.31
N TRP A 31 -6.60 3.50 -3.64
CA TRP A 31 -6.03 2.59 -4.62
C TRP A 31 -6.02 3.16 -6.06
N ASP A 32 -6.84 4.17 -6.32
CA ASP A 32 -6.96 4.86 -7.62
C ASP A 32 -5.98 6.03 -7.79
N ASP A 33 -5.22 6.37 -6.75
CA ASP A 33 -4.27 7.48 -6.83
C ASP A 33 -3.13 7.16 -7.82
N ARG A 34 -2.83 8.12 -8.71
CA ARG A 34 -1.75 7.98 -9.73
C ARG A 34 -0.37 7.80 -9.13
N GLU A 35 -0.19 8.23 -7.88
CA GLU A 35 1.06 8.09 -7.14
C GLU A 35 1.28 6.66 -6.66
N VAL A 36 0.22 5.84 -6.63
CA VAL A 36 0.27 4.45 -6.18
C VAL A 36 0.64 3.52 -7.32
N CYS A 37 1.47 2.51 -7.02
CA CYS A 37 1.89 1.56 -8.03
C CYS A 37 0.79 0.55 -8.33
N ALA A 38 0.09 0.76 -9.44
CA ALA A 38 -0.88 -0.18 -9.98
C ALA A 38 -0.37 -1.61 -10.09
N PHE A 39 0.85 -1.80 -10.60
CA PHE A 39 1.45 -3.14 -10.77
C PHE A 39 1.66 -3.84 -9.43
N TYR A 40 2.13 -3.09 -8.42
CA TYR A 40 2.25 -3.59 -7.05
C TYR A 40 0.89 -4.00 -6.47
N MET A 41 -0.14 -3.22 -6.79
CA MET A 41 -1.48 -3.41 -6.27
C MET A 41 -2.19 -4.63 -6.86
N VAL A 42 -2.00 -4.87 -8.16
CA VAL A 42 -2.59 -6.03 -8.85
C VAL A 42 -1.84 -7.31 -8.54
N ARG A 43 -0.51 -7.28 -8.52
CA ARG A 43 0.30 -8.49 -8.31
C ARG A 43 1.68 -8.18 -7.74
N PHE A 44 2.58 -7.68 -8.59
CA PHE A 44 3.97 -7.38 -8.27
C PHE A 44 4.47 -6.23 -9.13
N CYS A 45 5.31 -5.37 -8.54
CA CYS A 45 6.00 -4.32 -9.27
C CYS A 45 7.30 -4.87 -9.87
N PRO A 46 7.59 -4.66 -11.16
CA PRO A 46 8.84 -5.13 -11.77
C PRO A 46 10.09 -4.50 -11.15
N HIS A 47 9.98 -3.26 -10.64
CA HIS A 47 11.09 -2.59 -9.94
C HIS A 47 11.50 -3.34 -8.67
N ASP A 48 10.54 -3.95 -7.98
CA ASP A 48 10.77 -4.69 -6.72
C ASP A 48 11.25 -6.13 -6.97
N LEU A 49 10.95 -6.69 -8.14
CA LEU A 49 11.35 -8.06 -8.48
C LEU A 49 12.79 -8.16 -8.98
N PHE A 50 13.28 -7.11 -9.65
CA PHE A 50 14.58 -7.09 -10.31
C PHE A 50 15.67 -6.33 -9.55
N VAL A 51 15.44 -5.98 -8.29
CA VAL A 51 16.46 -5.35 -7.45
C VAL A 51 17.72 -6.22 -7.36
N ASN A 52 18.89 -5.60 -7.55
CA ASN A 52 20.20 -6.26 -7.57
C ASN A 52 20.41 -7.30 -8.69
N THR A 53 19.59 -7.25 -9.74
CA THR A 53 19.79 -8.09 -10.93
C THR A 53 20.38 -7.27 -12.08
N LYS A 54 20.85 -7.94 -13.15
CA LYS A 54 21.37 -7.28 -14.37
C LYS A 54 20.35 -6.34 -15.04
N SER A 55 19.07 -6.45 -14.68
CA SER A 55 17.96 -5.63 -15.17
C SER A 55 17.38 -4.71 -14.09
N ASP A 56 18.18 -4.30 -13.11
CA ASP A 56 17.77 -3.34 -12.08
C ASP A 56 17.27 -2.02 -12.70
N LEU A 57 15.99 -1.74 -12.46
CA LEU A 57 15.30 -0.53 -12.93
C LEU A 57 15.34 0.60 -11.89
N GLY A 58 16.08 0.42 -10.79
CA GLY A 58 16.09 1.31 -9.64
C GLY A 58 14.81 1.25 -8.78
N ALA A 59 14.81 2.04 -7.71
CA ALA A 59 13.67 2.16 -6.80
C ALA A 59 12.41 2.65 -7.54
N CYS A 60 11.27 2.05 -7.21
CA CYS A 60 9.99 2.46 -7.79
C CYS A 60 9.67 3.90 -7.39
N SER A 61 9.30 4.73 -8.37
CA SER A 61 8.88 6.13 -8.13
C SER A 61 7.44 6.25 -7.60
N ARG A 62 6.75 5.12 -7.43
CA ARG A 62 5.35 5.04 -7.02
C ARG A 62 5.24 4.37 -5.65
N ILE A 63 4.17 4.68 -4.94
CA ILE A 63 3.91 4.22 -3.57
C ILE A 63 3.55 2.73 -3.57
N HIS A 64 4.27 1.96 -2.76
CA HIS A 64 4.04 0.54 -2.49
C HIS A 64 3.51 0.36 -1.08
N ASP A 65 2.20 0.53 -0.88
CA ASP A 65 1.58 0.45 0.46
C ASP A 65 1.02 -0.96 0.73
N PRO A 66 1.67 -1.78 1.59
CA PRO A 66 1.22 -3.16 1.84
C PRO A 66 -0.14 -3.22 2.52
N LYS A 67 -0.45 -2.24 3.38
CA LYS A 67 -1.76 -2.14 4.07
C LYS A 67 -2.90 -1.90 3.08
N LEU A 68 -2.64 -1.14 2.01
CA LEU A 68 -3.64 -0.88 0.97
C LEU A 68 -3.86 -2.12 0.11
N LYS A 69 -2.79 -2.84 -0.22
CA LYS A 69 -2.84 -4.12 -0.94
C LYS A 69 -3.67 -5.16 -0.19
N GLU A 70 -3.42 -5.37 1.10
CA GLU A 70 -4.18 -6.33 1.91
C GLU A 70 -5.68 -5.99 1.95
N ARG A 71 -6.03 -4.70 2.06
CA ARG A 71 -7.43 -4.26 2.02
C ARG A 71 -8.09 -4.58 0.68
N LEU A 72 -7.38 -4.40 -0.44
CA LEU A 72 -7.89 -4.70 -1.77
C LEU A 72 -8.06 -6.20 -2.00
N GLU A 73 -7.08 -6.99 -1.59
CA GLU A 73 -7.13 -8.46 -1.65
C GLU A 73 -8.30 -9.00 -0.83
N ARG A 74 -8.59 -8.39 0.32
CA ARG A 74 -9.74 -8.75 1.17
C ARG A 74 -11.10 -8.37 0.57
N LEU A 75 -11.16 -7.26 -0.16
CA LEU A 75 -12.40 -6.75 -0.75
C LEU A 75 -12.80 -7.49 -2.04
N ASP A 76 -11.99 -8.44 -2.53
CA ASP A 76 -12.18 -9.21 -3.78
C ASP A 76 -12.50 -8.34 -5.03
N ILE A 77 -12.22 -7.04 -4.93
CA ILE A 77 -12.41 -6.04 -5.99
C ILE A 77 -11.35 -6.14 -7.08
N MET A 78 -10.50 -7.16 -7.03
CA MET A 78 -9.52 -7.48 -8.06
C MET A 78 -10.18 -7.44 -9.45
N PHE A 79 -11.38 -8.02 -9.59
CA PHE A 79 -12.13 -8.01 -10.85
C PHE A 79 -12.42 -6.60 -11.38
N THR A 80 -12.82 -5.66 -10.51
CA THR A 80 -13.09 -4.27 -10.85
C THR A 80 -11.80 -3.52 -11.24
N ILE A 81 -10.71 -3.78 -10.53
CA ILE A 81 -9.41 -3.15 -10.79
C ILE A 81 -8.87 -3.60 -12.15
N TRP A 82 -8.97 -4.89 -12.47
CA TRP A 82 -8.61 -5.44 -13.79
C TRP A 82 -9.48 -4.83 -14.90
N PHE A 83 -10.79 -4.76 -14.70
CA PHE A 83 -11.70 -4.18 -15.69
C PHE A 83 -11.38 -2.70 -15.98
N GLN A 84 -11.01 -1.93 -14.96
CA GLN A 84 -10.64 -0.52 -15.10
C GLN A 84 -9.25 -0.34 -15.75
N PHE A 85 -8.27 -1.20 -15.42
CA PHE A 85 -6.92 -1.14 -15.99
C PHE A 85 -6.86 -1.62 -17.44
N ASP A 86 -7.67 -2.60 -17.84
CA ASP A 86 -7.75 -3.09 -19.23
C ASP A 86 -8.46 -2.11 -20.18
N PHE A 87 -9.32 -1.21 -19.65
CA PHE A 87 -10.02 -0.22 -20.49
C PHE A 87 -9.10 0.87 -21.07
N PHE A 88 -7.93 1.14 -20.47
CA PHE A 88 -7.01 2.18 -20.94
C PHE A 88 -6.02 1.70 -22.02
N ARG A 89 -6.24 0.51 -22.60
CA ARG A 89 -5.39 -0.08 -23.63
C ARG A 89 -6.19 -0.55 -24.86
N ILE A 90 -7.15 0.27 -25.30
CA ILE A 90 -7.71 0.26 -26.65
C ILE A 90 -7.58 1.64 -27.29
#